data_AF-A0A8S0G0J8-F1
#
_entry.id   AF-A0A8S0G0J8-F1
#
_cell.length_a   1.000
_cell.length_b   1.000
_cell.length_c   1.000
_cell.angle_alpha   90.00
_cell.angle_beta   90.00
_cell.angle_gamma   90.00
#
_symmetry.space_group_name_H-M   'P 1'
#
loop_
_entity.id
_entity.type
_entity.pdbx_description
1 polymer ?
#
loop_
_entity_poly.entity_id
_entity_poly.type
_entity_poly.pdbx_seq_one_letter_code
_entity_poly.pdbx_strand_id
1 'polypeptide(L)'
;MKKLVEGGKLIIGPWYTQTDTTIVSAESIVRNLMYGMRDCLAFGEPMKIGYLPDSFGMSGQLPHIYNGFGITRTMFWRGCSERHGTDKTEFLWQSSDGSEVTAQVLPLGYAIGKYLPADENGLRKRLDSYFDVLEKKRVSNQRNFIAEWS
;
A
#
# COMPACT_ATOMS: atom_id res chain seq x y z
N MET A 1 3.18 8.30 23.85
CA MET A 1 2.62 7.73 22.61
C MET A 1 1.47 8.57 22.07
N LYS A 2 0.34 8.69 22.78
CA LYS A 2 -0.83 9.50 22.37
C LYS A 2 -0.50 10.91 21.84
N LYS A 3 0.27 11.71 22.59
CA LYS A 3 0.73 13.05 22.15
C LYS A 3 1.49 13.06 20.81
N LEU A 4 2.22 11.99 20.47
CA LEU A 4 2.95 11.89 19.19
C LEU A 4 1.99 11.60 18.04
N VAL A 5 0.96 10.79 18.30
CA VAL A 5 -0.08 10.44 17.32
C VAL A 5 -0.96 11.67 17.05
N GLU A 6 -1.50 12.29 18.10
CA GLU A 6 -2.32 13.51 17.98
C GLU A 6 -1.55 14.68 17.35
N GLY A 7 -0.24 14.76 17.61
CA GLY A 7 0.64 15.75 16.99
C GLY A 7 1.12 15.39 15.57
N GLY A 8 0.65 14.29 14.98
CA GLY A 8 1.00 13.86 13.61
C GLY A 8 2.45 13.39 13.42
N LYS A 9 3.20 13.19 14.51
CA LYS A 9 4.61 12.75 14.47
C LYS A 9 4.75 11.22 14.40
N LEU A 10 3.73 10.50 14.83
CA LEU A 10 3.67 9.04 14.73
C LEU A 10 2.34 8.67 14.05
N ILE A 11 2.45 8.04 12.89
CA ILE A 11 1.29 7.54 12.16
C ILE A 11 1.11 6.06 12.48
N ILE A 12 -0.12 5.63 12.76
CA ILE A 12 -0.43 4.28 13.26
C ILE A 12 -1.50 3.59 12.41
N GLY A 13 -1.53 2.26 12.48
CA GLY A 13 -2.56 1.44 11.87
C GLY A 13 -2.45 1.28 10.34
N PRO A 14 -3.50 0.75 9.69
CA PRO A 14 -4.76 0.27 10.29
C PRO A 14 -4.69 -1.19 10.76
N TRP A 15 -3.65 -1.93 10.34
CA TRP A 15 -3.44 -3.33 10.67
C TRP A 15 -2.93 -3.51 12.10
N TYR A 16 -3.28 -4.64 12.74
CA TYR A 16 -2.64 -5.08 13.97
C TYR A 16 -1.26 -5.70 13.66
N THR A 17 -1.15 -6.50 12.59
CA THR A 17 0.12 -7.03 12.05
C THR A 17 0.11 -7.06 10.52
N GLN A 18 1.29 -7.12 9.89
CA GLN A 18 1.41 -7.36 8.44
C GLN A 18 1.27 -8.86 8.17
N THR A 19 0.18 -9.26 7.50
CA THR A 19 -0.14 -10.66 7.22
C THR A 19 0.06 -11.00 5.74
N ASP A 20 0.39 -12.26 5.46
CA ASP A 20 0.26 -12.84 4.13
C ASP A 20 -1.21 -13.18 3.88
N THR A 21 -1.79 -12.63 2.81
CA THR A 21 -3.26 -12.61 2.64
C THR A 21 -3.81 -13.80 1.84
N THR A 22 -2.93 -14.63 1.30
CA THR A 22 -3.27 -15.80 0.47
C THR A 22 -3.30 -17.12 1.26
N ILE A 23 -2.73 -17.15 2.46
CA ILE A 23 -2.56 -18.39 3.26
C ILE A 23 -3.34 -18.38 4.59
N VAL A 24 -3.97 -17.27 4.93
CA VAL A 24 -4.82 -17.13 6.13
C VAL A 24 -6.29 -17.08 5.74
N SER A 25 -7.18 -17.39 6.68
CA SER A 25 -8.62 -17.27 6.44
C SER A 25 -9.05 -15.81 6.29
N ALA A 26 -10.10 -15.57 5.51
CA ALA A 26 -10.68 -14.23 5.34
C ALA A 26 -11.08 -13.59 6.69
N GLU A 27 -11.67 -14.36 7.60
CA GLU A 27 -11.99 -13.91 8.96
C GLU A 27 -10.73 -13.44 9.71
N SER A 28 -9.58 -14.08 9.53
CA SER A 28 -8.33 -13.66 10.17
C SER A 28 -7.88 -12.29 9.67
N ILE A 29 -8.05 -12.00 8.37
CA ILE A 29 -7.74 -10.68 7.77
C ILE A 29 -8.66 -9.61 8.35
N VAL A 30 -9.96 -9.90 8.40
CA VAL A 30 -10.98 -9.00 8.98
C VAL A 30 -10.69 -8.70 10.45
N ARG A 31 -10.37 -9.73 11.25
CA ARG A 31 -10.00 -9.58 12.66
C ARG A 31 -8.72 -8.78 12.85
N ASN A 32 -7.73 -8.98 11.99
CA ASN A 32 -6.47 -8.23 12.02
C ASN A 32 -6.71 -6.72 11.84
N LEU A 33 -7.56 -6.32 10.87
CA LEU A 33 -7.97 -4.92 10.69
C LEU A 33 -8.81 -4.42 11.86
N MET A 34 -9.79 -5.20 12.30
CA MET A 34 -10.68 -4.83 13.41
C MET A 34 -9.90 -4.54 14.69
N TYR A 35 -8.97 -5.43 15.08
CA TYR A 35 -8.12 -5.23 16.26
C TYR A 35 -7.17 -4.04 16.07
N GLY A 36 -6.53 -3.92 14.91
CA GLY A 36 -5.61 -2.83 14.63
C GLY A 36 -6.28 -1.47 14.73
N MET A 37 -7.46 -1.31 14.12
CA MET A 37 -8.24 -0.07 14.20
C MET A 37 -8.72 0.21 15.62
N ARG A 38 -9.27 -0.79 16.32
CA ARG A 38 -9.72 -0.64 17.71
C ARG A 38 -8.59 -0.15 18.61
N ASP A 39 -7.42 -0.75 18.50
CA ASP A 39 -6.27 -0.43 19.35
C ASP A 39 -5.70 0.95 19.00
N CYS A 40 -5.74 1.36 17.72
CA CYS A 40 -5.36 2.71 17.30
C CYS A 40 -6.21 3.80 17.97
N LEU A 41 -7.52 3.59 18.08
CA LEU A 41 -8.47 4.59 18.62
C LEU A 41 -8.16 5.03 20.06
N ALA A 42 -7.43 4.23 20.84
CA ALA A 42 -6.95 4.65 22.16
C ALA A 42 -5.91 5.81 22.09
N PHE A 43 -5.22 5.94 20.96
CA PHE A 43 -4.16 6.92 20.71
C PHE A 43 -4.55 7.99 19.70
N GLY A 44 -5.39 7.68 18.72
CA GLY A 44 -5.85 8.59 17.67
C GLY A 44 -6.42 7.85 16.46
N GLU A 45 -6.77 8.60 15.41
CA GLU A 45 -7.32 8.01 14.19
C GLU A 45 -6.27 7.15 13.45
N PRO A 46 -6.63 5.91 13.04
CA PRO A 46 -5.74 5.08 12.24
C PRO A 46 -5.59 5.64 10.82
N MET A 47 -4.40 5.45 10.24
CA MET A 47 -4.18 5.67 8.81
C MET A 47 -4.94 4.62 8.01
N LYS A 48 -5.98 5.04 7.29
CA LYS A 48 -6.82 4.15 6.46
C LYS A 48 -6.17 3.82 5.12
N ILE A 49 -5.01 3.15 5.16
CA ILE A 49 -4.30 2.63 3.99
C ILE A 49 -4.04 1.14 4.17
N GLY A 50 -4.38 0.32 3.18
CA GLY A 50 -3.96 -1.07 3.11
C GLY A 50 -2.45 -1.17 2.95
N TYR A 51 -1.71 -1.22 4.06
CA TYR A 51 -0.24 -1.21 4.05
C TYR A 51 0.35 -2.63 4.16
N LEU A 52 0.65 -3.25 3.02
CA LEU A 52 1.25 -4.59 2.94
C LEU A 52 2.53 -4.55 2.07
N PRO A 53 3.61 -3.90 2.54
CA PRO A 53 4.78 -3.59 1.72
C PRO A 53 5.64 -4.82 1.41
N ASP A 54 5.48 -5.96 2.07
CA ASP A 54 6.33 -7.14 1.83
C ASP A 54 5.58 -8.47 1.93
N SER A 55 4.24 -8.46 1.85
CA SER A 55 3.46 -9.70 1.86
C SER A 55 3.67 -10.50 0.56
N PHE A 56 3.81 -11.82 0.69
CA PHE A 56 4.01 -12.76 -0.42
C PHE A 56 2.67 -13.24 -0.99
N GLY A 57 1.90 -12.29 -1.51
CA GLY A 57 0.62 -12.57 -2.16
C GLY A 57 -0.49 -11.65 -1.67
N MET A 58 -1.30 -11.23 -2.62
CA MET A 58 -2.42 -10.33 -2.42
C MET A 58 -3.71 -11.07 -2.81
N SER A 59 -4.57 -11.33 -1.84
CA SER A 59 -5.89 -11.90 -2.12
C SER A 59 -6.72 -10.95 -2.99
N GLY A 60 -7.30 -11.46 -4.08
CA GLY A 60 -8.17 -10.68 -4.98
C GLY A 60 -9.40 -10.07 -4.31
N GLN A 61 -9.77 -10.55 -3.12
CA GLN A 61 -10.91 -10.04 -2.33
C GLN A 61 -10.54 -8.90 -1.37
N LEU A 62 -9.27 -8.46 -1.35
CA LEU A 62 -8.85 -7.35 -0.50
C LEU A 62 -9.60 -6.04 -0.77
N PRO A 63 -9.94 -5.62 -2.01
CA PRO A 63 -10.76 -4.43 -2.23
C PRO A 63 -12.10 -4.47 -1.50
N HIS A 64 -12.82 -5.60 -1.57
CA HIS A 64 -14.05 -5.84 -0.81
C HIS A 64 -13.85 -5.68 0.70
N ILE A 65 -12.85 -6.37 1.26
CA ILE A 65 -12.54 -6.28 2.70
C ILE A 65 -12.21 -4.84 3.09
N TYR A 66 -11.33 -4.17 2.33
CA TYR A 66 -10.92 -2.79 2.60
C TYR A 66 -12.09 -1.81 2.59
N ASN A 67 -12.98 -1.90 1.60
CA ASN A 67 -14.17 -1.06 1.52
C ASN A 67 -15.06 -1.23 2.77
N GLY A 68 -15.19 -2.45 3.30
CA GLY A 68 -15.90 -2.71 4.57
C GLY A 68 -15.33 -1.96 5.80
N PHE A 69 -14.04 -1.59 5.77
CA PHE A 69 -13.39 -0.77 6.81
C PHE A 69 -13.23 0.70 6.41
N GLY A 70 -13.82 1.13 5.28
CA GLY A 70 -13.67 2.47 4.74
C GLY A 70 -12.25 2.79 4.25
N ILE A 71 -11.48 1.77 3.88
CA ILE A 71 -10.16 1.89 3.27
C ILE A 71 -10.34 1.90 1.75
N THR A 72 -9.87 2.97 1.10
CA THR A 72 -10.01 3.19 -0.34
C THR A 72 -8.68 3.22 -1.08
N ARG A 73 -7.57 3.13 -0.34
CA ARG A 73 -6.21 3.17 -0.87
C ARG A 73 -5.36 2.05 -0.27
N THR A 74 -4.50 1.46 -1.08
CA THR A 74 -3.60 0.38 -0.68
C THR A 74 -2.23 0.57 -1.30
N MET A 75 -1.19 0.05 -0.65
CA MET A 75 0.17 0.07 -1.16
C MET A 75 0.92 -1.21 -0.84
N PHE A 76 1.70 -1.67 -1.82
CA PHE A 76 2.47 -2.90 -1.72
C PHE A 76 3.64 -2.93 -2.70
N TRP A 77 4.59 -3.83 -2.45
CA TRP A 77 5.76 -4.06 -3.30
C TRP A 77 5.60 -5.26 -4.23
N ARG A 78 4.97 -6.33 -3.74
CA ARG A 78 4.91 -7.64 -4.41
C ARG A 78 3.53 -7.92 -4.97
N GLY A 79 3.49 -8.81 -5.96
CA GLY A 79 2.27 -9.26 -6.60
C GLY A 79 2.25 -8.81 -8.06
N CYS A 80 2.48 -7.53 -8.34
CA CYS A 80 2.42 -7.00 -9.70
C CYS A 80 3.74 -7.18 -10.49
N SER A 81 3.60 -7.53 -11.77
CA SER A 81 4.66 -7.49 -12.78
C SER A 81 4.08 -7.03 -14.11
N GLU A 82 4.93 -6.63 -15.06
CA GLU A 82 4.50 -6.26 -16.41
C GLU A 82 3.74 -7.39 -17.13
N ARG A 83 4.05 -8.64 -16.79
CA ARG A 83 3.39 -9.83 -17.34
C ARG A 83 2.10 -10.19 -16.58
N HIS A 84 1.92 -9.69 -15.36
CA HIS A 84 0.86 -10.11 -14.45
C HIS A 84 0.47 -8.94 -13.54
N GLY A 85 -0.60 -8.23 -13.90
CA GLY A 85 -1.06 -7.03 -13.20
C GLY A 85 -0.92 -5.80 -14.09
N THR A 86 0.14 -5.01 -13.93
CA THR A 86 0.30 -3.73 -14.62
C THR A 86 1.77 -3.35 -14.84
N ASP A 87 2.04 -2.55 -15.87
CA ASP A 87 3.31 -1.86 -16.09
C ASP A 87 3.36 -0.49 -15.36
N LYS A 88 2.27 -0.09 -14.70
CA LYS A 88 2.14 1.19 -14.00
C LYS A 88 2.36 1.07 -12.49
N THR A 89 2.71 2.19 -11.87
CA THR A 89 2.83 2.30 -10.41
C THR A 89 1.50 2.50 -9.70
N GLU A 90 0.50 3.03 -10.39
CA GLU A 90 -0.84 3.25 -9.85
C GLU A 90 -1.91 2.59 -10.73
N PHE A 91 -2.90 1.98 -10.10
CA PHE A 91 -4.06 1.42 -10.79
C PHE A 91 -5.26 1.28 -9.85
N LEU A 92 -6.42 0.99 -10.42
CA LEU A 92 -7.62 0.67 -9.67
C LEU A 92 -7.71 -0.85 -9.52
N TRP A 93 -7.74 -1.33 -8.29
CA TRP A 93 -7.87 -2.74 -8.01
C TRP A 93 -9.31 -3.03 -7.63
N GLN A 94 -9.97 -3.86 -8.44
CA GLN A 94 -11.36 -4.26 -8.25
C GLN A 94 -11.44 -5.74 -7.84
N SER A 95 -12.30 -6.06 -6.88
CA SER A 95 -12.68 -7.44 -6.54
C SER A 95 -13.90 -7.90 -7.33
N SER A 96 -14.19 -9.20 -7.33
CA SER A 96 -15.27 -9.80 -8.13
C SER A 96 -16.68 -9.27 -7.83
N ASP A 97 -16.89 -8.64 -6.67
CA ASP A 97 -18.15 -8.00 -6.27
C ASP A 97 -18.28 -6.54 -6.78
N GLY A 98 -17.25 -6.01 -7.42
CA GLY A 98 -17.18 -4.62 -7.89
C GLY A 98 -16.63 -3.62 -6.87
N SER A 99 -16.22 -4.06 -5.67
CA SER A 99 -15.54 -3.18 -4.72
C SER A 99 -14.16 -2.77 -5.24
N GLU A 100 -13.74 -1.53 -4.97
CA GLU A 100 -12.54 -0.94 -5.58
C GLU A 100 -11.64 -0.22 -4.58
N VAL A 101 -10.33 -0.28 -4.81
CA VAL A 101 -9.32 0.53 -4.11
C VAL A 101 -8.26 1.05 -5.08
N THR A 102 -7.77 2.27 -4.83
CA THR A 102 -6.59 2.77 -5.56
C THR A 102 -5.33 2.09 -5.00
N ALA A 103 -4.62 1.36 -5.84
CA ALA A 103 -3.40 0.66 -5.49
C ALA A 103 -2.16 1.46 -5.94
N GLN A 104 -1.16 1.54 -5.05
CA GLN A 104 0.19 2.00 -5.35
C GLN A 104 1.16 0.82 -5.25
N VAL A 105 1.76 0.46 -6.37
CA VAL A 105 2.91 -0.45 -6.40
C VAL A 105 4.16 0.37 -6.20
N LEU A 106 5.02 -0.10 -5.31
CA LEU A 106 6.37 0.42 -5.16
C LEU A 106 7.21 -0.25 -6.26
N PRO A 107 7.82 0.44 -7.24
CA PRO A 107 8.57 -0.21 -8.34
C PRO A 107 10.07 -0.38 -8.05
N LEU A 108 10.56 0.31 -7.02
CA LEU A 108 11.95 0.30 -6.58
C LEU A 108 12.14 -0.17 -5.12
N GLY A 109 11.07 -0.56 -4.44
CA GLY A 109 11.07 -1.07 -3.08
C GLY A 109 10.55 -0.04 -2.09
N TYR A 110 10.37 -0.47 -0.84
CA TYR A 110 10.04 0.43 0.27
C TYR A 110 11.30 1.05 0.93
N ALA A 111 12.50 0.76 0.40
CA ALA A 111 13.78 1.19 0.97
C ALA A 111 14.53 2.22 0.12
N ILE A 112 13.91 2.80 -0.92
CA ILE A 112 14.59 3.73 -1.86
C ILE A 112 15.12 4.99 -1.18
N GLY A 113 14.43 5.46 -0.13
CA GLY A 113 14.84 6.61 0.66
C GLY A 113 15.80 6.28 1.81
N LYS A 114 16.30 5.04 1.89
CA LYS A 114 17.21 4.62 2.96
C LYS A 114 18.62 5.15 2.68
N TYR A 115 19.25 5.74 3.70
CA TYR A 115 20.62 6.27 3.64
C TYR A 115 20.83 7.25 2.48
N LEU A 116 19.95 8.24 2.37
CA LEU A 116 20.14 9.31 1.39
C LEU A 116 21.49 10.03 1.67
N PRO A 117 22.29 10.32 0.63
CA PRO A 117 23.49 11.12 0.79
C PRO A 117 23.16 12.48 1.39
N ALA A 118 24.00 12.95 2.31
CA ALA A 118 23.84 14.26 2.93
C ALA A 118 24.37 15.39 2.03
N ASP A 119 25.28 15.07 1.10
CA ASP A 119 25.79 16.02 0.12
C ASP A 119 24.86 16.13 -1.09
N GLU A 120 24.71 17.35 -1.59
CA GLU A 120 23.77 17.67 -2.67
C GLU A 120 24.07 16.89 -3.96
N ASN A 121 25.35 16.76 -4.32
CA ASN A 121 25.76 16.08 -5.55
C ASN A 121 25.45 14.58 -5.50
N GLY A 122 25.76 13.93 -4.38
CA GLY A 122 25.44 12.54 -4.12
C GLY A 122 23.93 12.30 -4.09
N LEU A 123 23.18 13.19 -3.43
CA LEU A 123 21.72 13.11 -3.37
C LEU A 123 21.12 13.23 -4.76
N ARG A 124 21.55 14.23 -5.55
CA ARG A 124 21.06 14.44 -6.91
C ARG A 124 21.31 13.22 -7.79
N LYS A 125 22.55 12.72 -7.80
CA LYS A 125 22.92 11.51 -8.53
C LYS A 125 22.06 10.30 -8.14
N ARG A 126 21.72 10.18 -6.85
CA ARG A 126 20.84 9.11 -6.35
C ARG A 126 19.40 9.27 -6.86
N LEU A 127 18.84 10.48 -6.75
CA LEU A 127 17.47 10.77 -7.14
C LEU A 127 17.26 10.67 -8.65
N ASP A 128 18.22 11.14 -9.46
CA ASP A 128 18.14 11.07 -10.93
C ASP A 128 17.95 9.62 -11.39
N SER A 129 18.68 8.67 -10.79
CA SER A 129 18.53 7.24 -11.09
C SER A 129 17.15 6.65 -10.74
N TYR A 130 16.44 7.25 -9.78
CA TYR A 130 15.10 6.83 -9.39
C TYR A 130 14.02 7.45 -10.26
N PHE A 131 14.17 8.74 -10.60
CA PHE A 131 13.20 9.45 -11.42
C PHE A 131 13.06 8.81 -12.80
N ASP A 132 14.16 8.37 -13.43
CA ASP A 132 14.11 7.65 -14.70
C ASP A 132 13.20 6.41 -14.67
N VAL A 133 13.12 5.71 -13.52
CA VAL A 133 12.28 4.52 -13.36
C VAL A 133 10.85 4.91 -13.01
N LEU A 134 10.68 5.88 -12.09
CA LEU A 134 9.37 6.32 -11.63
C LEU A 134 8.58 7.02 -12.73
N GLU A 135 9.23 7.86 -13.54
CA GLU A 135 8.58 8.59 -14.64
C GLU A 135 8.07 7.66 -15.73
N LYS A 136 8.83 6.60 -16.06
CA LYS A 136 8.41 5.60 -17.06
C LYS A 136 7.16 4.83 -16.65
N LYS A 137 6.99 4.58 -15.34
CA LYS A 137 5.90 3.76 -14.79
C LYS A 137 4.72 4.57 -14.27
N ARG A 138 4.82 5.90 -14.22
CA ARG A 138 3.73 6.79 -13.81
C ARG A 138 2.54 6.71 -14.76
N VAL A 139 1.32 6.83 -14.22
CA VAL A 139 0.12 7.06 -15.03
C VAL A 139 0.11 8.49 -15.59
N SER A 140 0.14 8.64 -16.92
CA SER A 140 0.25 9.95 -17.59
C SER A 140 -1.08 10.58 -18.05
N ASN A 141 -2.21 9.87 -18.02
CA ASN A 141 -3.56 10.43 -18.24
C ASN A 141 -4.66 9.47 -17.76
N GLN A 142 -5.80 10.02 -17.33
CA GLN A 142 -6.93 9.41 -16.61
C GLN A 142 -7.63 8.22 -17.30
N ARG A 143 -6.94 7.09 -17.48
CA ARG A 143 -7.61 5.79 -17.63
C ARG A 143 -7.06 4.85 -16.57
N ASN A 144 -7.79 4.80 -15.46
CA ASN A 144 -7.55 3.87 -14.38
C ASN A 144 -7.68 2.45 -14.94
N PHE A 145 -6.56 1.74 -15.04
CA PHE A 145 -6.53 0.34 -15.40
C PHE A 145 -7.12 -0.46 -14.24
N ILE A 146 -8.03 -1.40 -14.54
CA ILE A 146 -8.59 -2.33 -13.56
C ILE A 146 -7.74 -3.60 -13.60
N ALA A 147 -7.03 -3.90 -12.51
CA ALA A 147 -6.34 -5.17 -12.36
C ALA A 147 -7.28 -6.17 -11.66
N GLU A 148 -7.70 -7.20 -12.39
CA GLU A 148 -8.46 -8.33 -11.85
C GLU A 148 -7.50 -9.47 -11.51
N TRP A 149 -7.64 -10.04 -10.32
CA TRP A 149 -6.88 -11.22 -9.87
C TRP A 149 -7.87 -12.38 -9.79
N SER A 150 -7.64 -13.44 -10.57
CA SER A 150 -8.41 -14.70 -10.54
C SER A 150 -7.82 -15.70 -9.54
#